data_AF-K8GDA6-F1
#
_entry.id   AF-K8GDA6-F1
#
_cell.length_a   1.000
_cell.length_b   1.000
_cell.length_c   1.000
_cell.angle_alpha   90.00
_cell.angle_beta   90.00
_cell.angle_gamma   90.00
#
_symmetry.space_group_name_H-M   'P 1'
#
loop_
_entity.id
_entity.type
_entity.pdbx_description
1 polymer ?
#
loop_
_entity_poly.entity_id
_entity_poly.type
_entity_poly.pdbx_seq_one_letter_code
_entity_poly.pdbx_strand_id
1 'polypeptide(L)'
;MLSLISLAVSNFIRFLWCPTLIWIGLVGFFLAIFYAVQDGVARLRRLHQIPCSRCVFFSSDYRLKCAVHPCKALSEEAINCLDYEASAHRSRRFLTGQSSIKTPKSLA
;
A
#
# COMPACT_ATOMS: atom_id res chain seq x y z
N MET A 1 -6.05 -52.71 37.01
CA MET A 1 -4.72 -52.09 36.79
C MET A 1 -4.60 -51.46 35.40
N LEU A 2 -4.86 -52.19 34.31
CA LEU A 2 -4.80 -51.61 32.94
C LEU A 2 -5.74 -50.40 32.70
N SER A 3 -6.94 -50.38 33.27
CA SER A 3 -7.89 -49.26 33.15
C SER A 3 -7.40 -47.97 33.82
N LEU A 4 -6.77 -48.09 35.00
CA LEU A 4 -6.17 -46.95 35.71
C LEU A 4 -4.97 -46.37 34.96
N ILE A 5 -4.15 -47.22 34.34
CA ILE A 5 -3.02 -46.80 33.51
C ILE A 5 -3.51 -46.04 32.27
N SER A 6 -4.55 -46.54 31.60
CA SER A 6 -5.15 -45.87 30.44
C SER A 6 -5.75 -44.50 30.78
N LEU A 7 -6.40 -44.38 31.95
CA LEU A 7 -6.95 -43.10 32.44
C LEU A 7 -5.85 -42.10 32.81
N ALA A 8 -4.73 -42.57 33.38
CA ALA A 8 -3.59 -41.72 33.69
C ALA A 8 -2.88 -41.20 32.43
N VAL A 9 -2.66 -42.08 31.44
CA VAL A 9 -2.00 -41.72 30.17
C VAL A 9 -2.83 -40.72 29.36
N SER A 10 -4.14 -40.94 29.25
CA SER A 10 -5.03 -40.02 28.52
C SER A 10 -5.08 -38.61 29.14
N ASN A 11 -5.09 -38.50 30.47
CA ASN A 11 -5.01 -37.21 31.15
C ASN A 11 -3.66 -36.52 30.94
N PHE A 12 -2.57 -37.28 30.95
CA PHE A 12 -1.23 -36.74 30.72
C PHE A 12 -1.05 -36.20 29.30
N ILE A 13 -1.53 -36.96 28.30
CA ILE A 13 -1.53 -36.54 26.90
C ILE A 13 -2.38 -35.28 26.74
N ARG A 14 -3.56 -35.23 27.35
CA ARG A 14 -4.45 -34.07 27.26
C ARG A 14 -3.87 -32.82 27.91
N PHE A 15 -3.19 -32.98 29.05
CA PHE A 15 -2.50 -31.89 29.74
C PHE A 15 -1.38 -31.28 28.91
N LEU A 16 -0.66 -32.10 28.13
CA LEU A 16 0.44 -31.63 27.28
C LEU A 16 -0.05 -31.09 25.93
N TRP A 17 -1.05 -31.72 25.30
CA TRP A 17 -1.51 -31.31 23.96
C TRP A 17 -2.40 -30.06 23.95
N CYS A 18 -3.23 -29.84 24.97
CA CYS A 18 -4.08 -28.65 25.03
C CYS A 18 -3.28 -27.34 24.98
N PRO A 19 -2.29 -27.10 25.84
CA PRO A 19 -1.54 -25.84 25.80
C PRO A 19 -0.73 -25.72 24.51
N THR A 20 -0.17 -26.81 23.97
CA THR A 20 0.59 -26.74 22.71
C THR A 20 -0.28 -26.36 21.53
N LEU A 21 -1.48 -26.95 21.39
CA LEU A 21 -2.37 -26.66 20.26
C LEU A 21 -2.89 -25.22 20.33
N ILE A 22 -3.25 -24.75 21.52
CA ILE A 22 -3.69 -23.37 21.74
C ILE A 22 -2.56 -22.40 21.39
N TRP A 23 -1.34 -22.69 21.85
CA TRP A 23 -0.20 -21.81 21.62
C TRP A 23 0.20 -21.76 20.15
N ILE A 24 0.21 -22.90 19.45
CA ILE A 24 0.45 -22.99 18.00
C ILE A 24 -0.61 -22.20 17.24
N GLY A 25 -1.89 -22.38 17.58
CA GLY A 25 -2.98 -21.63 16.93
C GLY A 25 -2.87 -20.13 17.15
N LEU A 26 -2.54 -19.72 18.38
CA LEU A 26 -2.36 -18.31 18.75
C LEU A 26 -1.17 -17.69 18.01
N VAL A 27 -0.01 -18.34 18.03
CA VAL A 27 1.19 -17.88 17.28
C VAL A 27 0.92 -17.83 15.78
N GLY A 28 0.28 -18.86 15.21
CA GLY A 28 -0.08 -18.88 13.80
C GLY A 28 -1.02 -17.72 13.42
N PHE A 29 -2.02 -17.45 14.24
CA PHE A 29 -2.94 -16.33 14.05
C PHE A 29 -2.23 -14.96 14.13
N PHE A 30 -1.36 -14.77 15.13
CA PHE A 30 -0.57 -13.55 15.26
C PHE A 30 0.39 -13.35 14.09
N LEU A 31 1.07 -14.41 13.64
CA LEU A 31 1.96 -14.35 12.47
C LEU A 31 1.19 -13.99 11.20
N ALA A 32 0.02 -14.59 10.98
CA ALA A 32 -0.82 -14.31 9.82
C ALA A 32 -1.26 -12.83 9.79
N ILE A 33 -1.69 -12.30 10.94
CA ILE A 33 -2.05 -10.87 11.07
C ILE A 33 -0.82 -10.00 10.81
N PHE A 34 0.31 -10.32 11.43
CA PHE A 34 1.52 -9.50 11.29
C PHE A 34 2.01 -9.47 9.84
N TYR A 35 1.99 -10.61 9.16
CA TYR A 35 2.33 -10.72 7.75
C TYR A 35 1.37 -9.90 6.87
N ALA A 36 0.06 -10.04 7.08
CA ALA A 36 -0.94 -9.26 6.34
C ALA A 36 -0.81 -7.74 6.57
N VAL A 37 -0.53 -7.32 7.81
CA VAL A 37 -0.29 -5.91 8.15
C VAL A 37 1.00 -5.41 7.51
N GLN A 38 2.07 -6.20 7.54
CA GLN A 38 3.36 -5.80 6.97
C GLN A 38 3.25 -5.57 5.46
N ASP A 39 2.55 -6.45 4.74
CA ASP A 39 2.27 -6.29 3.31
C ASP A 39 1.42 -5.04 3.03
N GLY A 40 0.37 -4.85 3.83
CA GLY A 40 -0.49 -3.66 3.74
C GLY A 40 0.28 -2.35 3.96
N VAL A 41 1.11 -2.30 5.01
CA VAL A 41 1.94 -1.14 5.35
C VAL A 41 3.03 -0.91 4.31
N ALA A 42 3.67 -1.96 3.79
CA ALA A 42 4.65 -1.83 2.72
C ALA A 42 4.01 -1.21 1.47
N ARG A 43 2.81 -1.67 1.10
CA ARG A 43 2.05 -1.14 -0.04
C ARG A 43 1.61 0.31 0.18
N LEU A 44 1.16 0.65 1.40
CA LEU A 44 0.82 2.03 1.76
C LEU A 44 2.05 2.95 1.78
N ARG A 45 3.20 2.47 2.28
CA ARG A 45 4.47 3.23 2.24
C ARG A 45 4.92 3.49 0.81
N ARG A 46 4.79 2.51 -0.09
CA ARG A 46 5.05 2.71 -1.51
C ARG A 46 4.12 3.77 -2.10
N LEU A 47 2.84 3.76 -1.73
CA LEU A 47 1.88 4.76 -2.20
C LEU A 47 2.17 6.16 -1.64
N HIS A 48 2.58 6.27 -0.38
CA HIS A 48 2.95 7.54 0.27
C HIS A 48 4.31 8.07 -0.20
N GLN A 49 5.20 7.21 -0.70
CA GLN A 49 6.47 7.63 -1.33
C GLN A 49 6.26 8.34 -2.67
N ILE A 50 5.07 8.26 -3.26
CA ILE A 50 4.80 8.87 -4.56
C ILE A 50 4.59 10.38 -4.39
N PRO A 51 5.48 11.23 -4.93
CA PRO A 51 5.40 12.68 -4.73
C PRO A 51 4.34 13.36 -5.63
N CYS A 52 3.58 12.60 -6.43
CA CYS A 52 2.61 13.13 -7.41
C CYS A 52 1.55 14.05 -6.81
N SER A 53 1.10 13.81 -5.57
CA SER A 53 0.09 14.66 -4.90
C SER A 53 0.56 16.10 -4.67
N ARG A 54 1.88 16.31 -4.67
CA ARG A 54 2.55 17.61 -4.50
C ARG A 54 3.16 18.14 -5.81
N CYS A 55 2.84 17.55 -6.96
CA CYS A 55 3.37 18.00 -8.25
C CYS A 55 2.47 19.09 -8.87
N VAL A 56 3.07 20.05 -9.59
CA VAL A 56 2.32 21.12 -10.29
C VAL A 56 1.47 20.58 -11.45
N PHE A 57 1.90 19.50 -12.09
CA PHE A 57 1.22 18.90 -13.26
C PHE A 57 0.15 17.86 -12.91
N PHE A 58 -0.12 17.67 -11.62
CA PHE A 58 -1.12 16.73 -11.13
C PHE A 58 -2.53 17.32 -11.25
N SER A 59 -3.32 16.79 -12.19
CA SER A 59 -4.77 17.04 -12.21
C SER A 59 -5.44 15.89 -11.48
N SER A 60 -6.28 16.18 -10.48
CA SER A 60 -7.03 15.17 -9.72
C SER A 60 -8.19 14.57 -10.52
N ASP A 61 -8.06 14.50 -11.86
CA ASP A 61 -9.06 13.97 -12.77
C ASP A 61 -8.80 12.49 -13.06
N TYR A 62 -9.85 11.67 -13.01
CA TYR A 62 -9.77 10.23 -13.25
C TYR A 62 -9.30 9.88 -14.68
N ARG A 63 -9.48 10.79 -15.64
CA ARG A 63 -9.11 10.62 -17.04
C ARG A 63 -7.68 11.09 -17.34
N LEU A 64 -7.14 12.02 -16.57
CA LEU A 64 -5.82 12.61 -16.81
C LEU A 64 -5.10 12.92 -15.48
N LYS A 65 -4.50 11.87 -14.90
CA LYS A 65 -3.81 11.93 -13.60
C LYS A 65 -2.59 12.87 -13.59
N CYS A 66 -1.93 13.05 -14.75
CA CYS A 66 -0.80 13.97 -14.94
C CYS A 66 -0.79 14.46 -16.38
N ALA A 67 -0.52 15.75 -16.57
CA ALA A 67 -0.49 16.37 -17.91
C ALA A 67 0.71 15.94 -18.76
N VAL A 68 1.85 15.60 -18.14
CA VAL A 68 3.09 15.21 -18.85
C VAL A 68 3.10 13.71 -19.16
N HIS A 69 2.77 12.90 -18.16
CA HIS A 69 2.87 11.44 -18.23
C HIS A 69 1.62 10.77 -17.62
N PRO A 70 0.47 10.74 -18.33
CA PRO A 70 -0.79 10.24 -17.79
C PRO A 70 -0.76 8.75 -17.43
N CYS A 71 0.05 7.94 -18.12
CA CYS A 71 0.17 6.50 -17.88
C CYS A 71 1.09 6.16 -16.69
N LYS A 72 2.03 7.05 -16.32
CA LYS A 72 3.03 6.81 -15.27
C LYS A 72 2.64 7.39 -13.91
N ALA A 73 1.64 8.27 -13.87
CA ALA A 73 1.20 8.95 -12.66
C ALA A 73 0.62 7.98 -11.61
N LEU A 74 0.93 8.22 -10.33
CA LEU A 74 0.56 7.35 -9.19
C LEU A 74 1.08 5.90 -9.28
N SER A 75 2.14 5.68 -10.07
CA SER A 75 2.86 4.40 -10.12
C SER A 75 4.21 4.49 -9.40
N GLU A 76 4.84 3.35 -9.17
CA GLU A 76 6.20 3.25 -8.62
C GLU A 76 7.25 3.95 -9.50
N GLU A 77 7.02 4.01 -10.82
CA GLU A 77 7.85 4.78 -11.76
C GLU A 77 7.84 6.29 -11.46
N ALA A 78 6.79 6.81 -10.83
CA ALA A 78 6.68 8.23 -10.52
C ALA A 78 7.44 8.65 -9.26
N ILE A 79 8.00 7.71 -8.50
CA ILE A 79 8.85 8.00 -7.33
C ILE A 79 10.12 8.75 -7.77
N ASN A 80 10.68 8.41 -8.94
CA ASN A 80 11.85 9.06 -9.55
C ASN A 80 11.47 9.86 -10.80
N CYS A 81 10.31 10.53 -10.79
CA CYS A 81 9.89 11.35 -11.93
C CYS A 81 10.88 12.50 -12.17
N LEU A 82 11.51 12.52 -13.35
CA LEU A 82 12.49 13.54 -13.74
C LEU A 82 11.85 14.94 -13.89
N ASP A 83 10.57 15.00 -14.26
CA ASP A 83 9.81 16.24 -14.46
C ASP A 83 9.10 16.70 -13.18
N TYR A 84 9.49 16.17 -12.01
CA TYR A 84 8.86 16.52 -10.74
C TYR A 84 9.13 17.97 -10.37
N GLU A 85 8.08 18.80 -10.42
CA GLU A 85 8.09 20.15 -9.88
C GLU A 85 7.18 20.23 -8.65
N ALA A 86 7.75 20.57 -7.49
CA ALA A 86 6.99 20.76 -6.26
C ALA A 86 6.04 21.97 -6.37
N SER A 87 4.79 21.80 -5.95
CA SER A 87 3.75 22.83 -5.99
C SER A 87 3.89 23.96 -4.96
N ALA A 88 5.09 24.17 -4.41
CA ALA A 88 5.45 25.29 -3.51
C ALA A 88 5.18 26.69 -4.12
N HIS A 89 4.79 26.74 -5.39
CA HIS A 89 4.54 27.96 -6.16
C HIS A 89 3.07 28.16 -6.58
N ARG A 90 2.08 27.53 -5.93
CA ARG A 90 0.65 27.79 -6.25
C ARG A 90 0.27 29.28 -6.08
N SER A 91 1.03 30.07 -5.33
CA SER A 91 0.80 31.51 -5.17
C SER A 91 1.56 32.42 -6.14
N ARG A 92 2.52 31.92 -6.94
CA ARG A 92 3.34 32.79 -7.83
C ARG A 92 3.25 32.50 -9.32
N ARG A 93 2.60 31.42 -9.76
CA ARG A 93 2.46 31.08 -11.19
C ARG A 93 1.14 31.51 -11.85
N PHE A 94 0.19 32.09 -11.10
CA PHE A 94 -0.98 32.70 -11.74
C PHE A 94 -0.64 34.00 -12.50
N LEU A 95 0.54 34.59 -12.27
CA LEU A 95 0.96 35.83 -12.93
C LEU A 95 1.73 35.62 -14.25
N THR A 96 2.22 34.41 -14.55
CA THR A 96 3.01 34.17 -15.77
C THR A 96 2.83 32.75 -16.28
N GLY A 97 1.94 32.58 -17.27
CA GLY A 97 2.05 31.46 -18.20
C GLY A 97 0.96 30.39 -18.08
N GLN A 98 -0.08 30.57 -18.91
CA GLN A 98 -0.67 29.46 -19.63
C GLN A 98 0.43 28.63 -20.32
N SER A 99 0.39 27.30 -20.18
CA SER A 99 0.84 26.30 -21.15
C SER A 99 0.47 24.94 -20.55
N SER A 100 -0.37 24.07 -21.10
CA SER A 100 -0.84 23.88 -22.47
C SER A 100 -2.10 22.99 -22.41
N ILE A 101 -3.29 23.55 -22.60
CA ILE A 101 -4.40 22.81 -23.20
C ILE A 101 -4.18 22.98 -24.70
N LYS A 102 -3.49 22.01 -25.31
CA LYS A 102 -3.41 21.90 -26.76
C LYS A 102 -4.78 21.44 -27.24
N THR A 103 -5.58 22.38 -27.71
CA THR A 103 -6.77 22.11 -28.51
C THR A 103 -6.39 21.23 -29.71
N PRO A 104 -7.13 20.15 -30.01
CA PRO A 104 -6.98 19.47 -31.28
C PRO A 104 -7.47 20.41 -32.39
N LYS A 105 -6.58 20.69 -33.34
CA LYS A 105 -6.93 21.23 -34.66
C LYS A 105 -7.88 20.24 -35.34
N SER A 106 -9.16 20.61 -35.50
CA SER A 106 -10.03 19.99 -36.50
C SER A 106 -9.99 20.89 -37.73
N LEU A 107 -9.39 20.34 -38.78
CA LEU A 107 -9.30 20.88 -40.12
C LEU A 107 -10.25 20.03 -40.97
N ALA A 108 -11.02 20.70 -41.84
CA ALA A 108 -12.09 20.24 -42.73
C ALA A 108 -13.51 20.57 -42.23
#